data_AF-X0TDK3-F1
#
_entry.id   AF-X0TDK3-F1
#
_cell.length_a   1.000
_cell.length_b   1.000
_cell.length_c   1.000
_cell.angle_alpha   90.00
_cell.angle_beta   90.00
_cell.angle_gamma   90.00
#
_symmetry.space_group_name_H-M   'P 1'
#
loop_
_entity.id
_entity.type
_entity.pdbx_description
1 polymer ?
#
loop_
_entity_poly.entity_id
_entity_poly.type
_entity_poly.pdbx_seq_one_letter_code
_entity_poly.pdbx_strand_id
1 'polypeptide(L)'
;YIAALASYKVKESQTGNPTVAAVFEIQEGDYTGRKIWTNFSLLPQSAWVIKAFMEAHGDKIEGDSVIFDPDDYLQRDVAITVVNAIQKGTDIIRNSIEKFSPVPKKKRQ
;
A
#
# COMPACT_ATOMS: atom_id res chain seq x y z
N TYR A 1 4.34 -6.35 8.78
CA TYR A 1 5.55 -5.50 8.77
C TYR A 1 5.15 -4.05 9.00
N ILE A 2 5.99 -3.25 9.66
CA ILE A 2 5.84 -1.79 9.66
C ILE A 2 6.61 -1.27 8.46
N ALA A 3 5.95 -0.51 7.60
CA ALA A 3 6.54 0.04 6.39
C ALA A 3 6.07 1.48 6.19
N ALA A 4 6.86 2.27 5.46
CA ALA A 4 6.51 3.63 5.08
C ALA A 4 6.44 3.75 3.56
N LEU A 5 5.55 4.60 3.05
CA LEU A 5 5.52 4.96 1.64
C LEU A 5 6.78 5.76 1.31
N ALA A 6 7.76 5.13 0.67
CA ALA A 6 9.06 5.74 0.39
C ALA A 6 9.02 6.61 -0.87
N SER A 7 8.27 6.19 -1.89
CA SER A 7 8.10 6.94 -3.13
C SER A 7 6.88 6.44 -3.90
N TYR A 8 6.37 7.25 -4.82
CA TYR A 8 5.36 6.82 -5.77
C TYR A 8 5.55 7.47 -7.14
N LYS A 9 4.91 6.91 -8.17
CA LYS A 9 4.79 7.50 -9.50
C LYS A 9 3.37 7.33 -10.02
N VAL A 10 2.77 8.42 -10.50
CA VAL A 10 1.53 8.34 -11.28
C VAL A 10 1.89 7.85 -12.68
N LYS A 11 1.23 6.78 -13.12
CA LYS A 11 1.44 6.19 -14.45
C LYS A 11 0.16 5.54 -14.96
N GLU A 12 0.16 5.17 -16.22
CA GLU A 12 -0.89 4.33 -16.78
C GLU A 12 -0.52 2.85 -16.64
N SER A 13 -1.51 2.01 -16.39
CA SER A 13 -1.37 0.56 -16.45
C SER A 13 -1.13 0.12 -17.90
N GLN A 14 -0.76 -1.16 -18.10
CA GLN A 14 -0.64 -1.73 -19.45
C GLN A 14 -1.95 -1.67 -20.27
N THR A 15 -3.09 -1.51 -19.59
CA THR A 15 -4.42 -1.39 -20.20
C THR A 15 -4.90 0.07 -20.30
N GLY A 16 -4.02 1.05 -20.08
CA GLY A 16 -4.33 2.49 -20.19
C GLY A 16 -5.08 3.07 -18.99
N ASN A 17 -5.10 2.37 -17.84
CA ASN A 17 -5.84 2.85 -16.67
C ASN A 17 -4.93 3.65 -15.72
N PRO A 18 -5.39 4.79 -15.19
CA PRO A 18 -4.59 5.61 -14.28
C PRO A 18 -4.30 4.85 -12.97
N THR A 19 -3.03 4.84 -12.58
CA THR A 19 -2.52 4.03 -11.47
C THR A 19 -1.43 4.79 -10.70
N VAL A 20 -1.41 4.67 -9.37
CA VAL A 20 -0.28 5.11 -8.54
C VAL A 20 0.61 3.90 -8.25
N ALA A 21 1.81 3.89 -8.80
CA ALA A 21 2.83 2.89 -8.49
C ALA A 21 3.58 3.30 -7.22
N ALA A 22 3.26 2.65 -6.10
CA ALA A 22 3.80 2.93 -4.79
C ALA A 22 4.93 1.98 -4.41
N VAL A 23 5.93 2.51 -3.72
CA VAL A 23 7.06 1.76 -3.15
C VAL A 23 7.04 1.95 -1.65
N PHE A 24 6.84 0.85 -0.93
CA PHE A 24 6.91 0.79 0.53
C PHE A 24 8.28 0.27 0.96
N GLU A 25 8.84 0.87 2.00
CA GLU A 25 10.10 0.43 2.61
C GLU A 25 9.83 -0.04 4.04
N ILE A 26 10.27 -1.26 4.38
CA ILE A 26 10.11 -1.82 5.72
C ILE A 26 10.99 -1.04 6.71
N GLN A 27 10.39 -0.54 7.79
CA GLN A 27 11.05 0.33 8.77
C GLN A 27 11.57 -0.44 9.99
N GLU A 28 10.99 -1.60 10.32
CA GLU A 28 11.36 -2.36 11.53
C GLU A 28 11.44 -3.88 11.28
N GLY A 29 12.29 -4.56 12.06
CA GLY A 29 12.48 -6.02 12.06
C GLY A 29 13.58 -6.53 11.11
N ASP A 30 13.66 -7.84 10.93
CA ASP A 30 14.72 -8.53 10.17
C ASP A 30 14.79 -8.15 8.68
N TYR A 31 13.75 -7.49 8.18
CA TYR A 31 13.59 -7.10 6.78
C TYR A 31 13.67 -5.59 6.56
N THR A 32 14.16 -4.84 7.54
CA THR A 32 14.33 -3.38 7.46
C THR A 32 15.12 -2.98 6.21
N GLY A 33 14.68 -1.92 5.53
CA GLY A 33 15.25 -1.42 4.27
C GLY A 33 14.82 -2.18 3.02
N ARG A 34 14.12 -3.32 3.15
CA ARG A 34 13.56 -4.00 1.98
C ARG A 34 12.38 -3.22 1.41
N LYS A 35 12.27 -3.26 0.08
CA LYS A 35 11.24 -2.57 -0.68
C LYS A 35 10.14 -3.53 -1.13
N ILE A 36 8.91 -3.04 -1.12
CA ILE A 36 7.72 -3.74 -1.58
C ILE A 36 6.99 -2.80 -2.54
N TRP A 37 6.63 -3.32 -3.70
CA TRP A 37 5.94 -2.56 -4.74
C TRP A 37 4.47 -2.93 -4.76
N THR A 38 3.62 -1.92 -4.83
CA THR A 38 2.17 -2.10 -5.03
C THR A 38 1.67 -1.04 -6.00
N ASN A 39 0.53 -1.31 -6.63
CA ASN A 39 -0.11 -0.38 -7.55
C ASN A 39 -1.52 -0.09 -7.02
N PHE A 40 -1.82 1.19 -6.75
CA PHE A 40 -3.18 1.63 -6.47
C PHE A 40 -3.86 2.01 -7.78
N SER A 41 -4.80 1.19 -8.21
CA SER A 41 -5.68 1.51 -9.35
C SER A 41 -6.64 2.61 -8.96
N LEU A 42 -6.72 3.67 -9.76
CA LEU A 42 -7.62 4.81 -9.52
C LEU A 42 -9.02 4.57 -10.08
N LEU A 43 -9.33 3.33 -10.47
CA LEU A 43 -10.66 2.93 -10.91
C LEU A 43 -11.61 2.76 -9.71
N PRO A 44 -12.92 3.09 -9.87
CA PRO A 44 -13.90 2.98 -8.78
C PRO A 44 -13.95 1.59 -8.13
N GLN A 45 -13.86 0.52 -8.93
CA GLN A 45 -13.86 -0.87 -8.46
C GLN A 45 -12.66 -1.24 -7.56
N SER A 46 -11.59 -0.45 -7.59
CA SER A 46 -10.37 -0.65 -6.79
C SER A 46 -10.26 0.33 -5.63
N ALA A 47 -11.22 1.25 -5.48
CA ALA A 47 -11.19 2.29 -4.45
C ALA A 47 -11.13 1.72 -3.03
N TRP A 48 -11.67 0.51 -2.80
CA TRP A 48 -11.61 -0.16 -1.49
C TRP A 48 -10.17 -0.36 -0.97
N VAL A 49 -9.19 -0.59 -1.85
CA VAL A 49 -7.78 -0.73 -1.45
C VAL A 49 -7.22 0.59 -0.96
N ILE A 50 -7.57 1.68 -1.66
CA ILE A 50 -7.16 3.04 -1.30
C ILE A 50 -7.82 3.45 0.01
N LYS A 51 -9.12 3.17 0.19
CA LYS A 51 -9.83 3.39 1.46
C LYS A 51 -9.14 2.66 2.61
N ALA A 52 -8.85 1.37 2.45
CA ALA A 52 -8.17 0.58 3.48
C ALA A 52 -6.77 1.13 3.83
N PHE A 53 -6.05 1.68 2.84
CA PHE A 53 -4.77 2.34 3.07
C PHE A 53 -4.93 3.64 3.88
N MET A 54 -5.85 4.52 3.49
CA MET A 54 -6.12 5.79 4.18
C MET A 54 -6.66 5.56 5.60
N GLU A 55 -7.57 4.61 5.77
CA GLU A 55 -8.09 4.21 7.10
C GLU A 55 -6.99 3.63 8.00
N ALA A 56 -6.02 2.91 7.43
CA ALA A 56 -4.86 2.43 8.17
C ALA A 56 -3.95 3.59 8.66
N HIS A 57 -3.96 4.73 7.98
CA HIS A 57 -3.32 5.96 8.42
C HIS A 57 -4.20 6.81 9.37
N GLY A 58 -5.43 6.37 9.64
CA GLY A 58 -6.34 7.00 10.59
C GLY A 58 -7.35 7.96 9.95
N ASP A 59 -7.40 8.05 8.63
CA ASP A 59 -8.41 8.86 7.95
C ASP A 59 -9.80 8.25 8.09
N LYS A 60 -10.80 9.11 8.23
CA LYS A 60 -12.21 8.70 8.22
C LYS A 60 -12.76 8.98 6.84
N ILE A 61 -13.09 7.91 6.10
CA ILE A 61 -13.67 8.05 4.77
C ILE A 61 -15.18 7.88 4.90
N GLU A 62 -15.91 8.98 4.72
CA GLU A 62 -17.37 8.98 4.67
C GLU A 62 -17.82 9.00 3.21
N GLY A 63 -18.65 8.03 2.81
CA GLY A 63 -19.23 7.95 1.47
C GLY A 63 -18.42 7.18 0.41
N ASP A 64 -18.84 7.33 -0.85
CA ASP A 64 -18.32 6.53 -1.98
C ASP A 64 -17.12 7.17 -2.68
N SER A 65 -17.03 8.50 -2.69
CA SER A 65 -15.92 9.24 -3.30
C SER A 65 -14.71 9.31 -2.37
N VAL A 66 -13.54 9.02 -2.92
CA VAL A 66 -12.24 9.10 -2.22
C VAL A 66 -11.38 10.10 -2.95
N ILE A 67 -10.90 11.12 -2.24
CA ILE A 67 -9.84 12.00 -2.72
C ILE A 67 -8.55 11.41 -2.17
N PHE A 68 -7.71 10.91 -3.06
CA PHE A 68 -6.46 10.26 -2.69
C PHE A 68 -5.28 11.06 -3.24
N ASP A 69 -4.52 11.66 -2.33
CA ASP A 69 -3.23 12.27 -2.62
C ASP A 69 -2.12 11.47 -1.93
N PRO A 70 -1.24 10.77 -2.67
CA PRO A 70 -0.15 9.99 -2.08
C PRO A 70 0.87 10.84 -1.30
N ASP A 71 0.98 12.14 -1.57
CA ASP A 71 1.93 13.03 -0.87
C ASP A 71 1.62 13.12 0.63
N ASP A 72 0.34 13.06 1.00
CA ASP A 72 -0.13 13.11 2.40
C ASP A 72 0.32 11.90 3.26
N TYR A 73 0.83 10.86 2.60
CA TYR A 73 1.23 9.60 3.23
C TYR A 73 2.72 9.27 3.08
N LEU A 74 3.48 10.10 2.35
CA LEU A 74 4.92 9.92 2.19
C LEU A 74 5.61 9.84 3.56
N GLN A 75 6.46 8.83 3.71
CA GLN A 75 7.25 8.56 4.92
C GLN A 75 6.43 8.32 6.20
N ARG A 76 5.10 8.14 6.09
CA ARG A 76 4.25 7.79 7.24
C ARG A 76 4.20 6.29 7.40
N ASP A 77 4.30 5.83 8.64
CA ASP A 77 4.28 4.41 8.96
C ASP A 77 2.88 3.81 8.82
N VAL A 78 2.83 2.60 8.28
CA VAL A 78 1.63 1.76 8.17
C VAL A 78 2.00 0.30 8.41
N ALA A 79 1.10 -0.47 9.02
CA ALA A 79 1.28 -1.91 9.12
C ALA A 79 0.77 -2.59 7.84
N ILE A 80 1.62 -3.43 7.23
CA ILE A 80 1.28 -4.20 6.02
C ILE A 80 1.39 -5.71 6.27
N THR A 81 0.44 -6.47 5.75
CA THR A 81 0.53 -7.92 5.60
C THR A 81 0.98 -8.24 4.19
N VAL A 82 2.01 -9.07 4.06
CA VAL A 82 2.63 -9.42 2.78
C VAL A 82 2.49 -10.91 2.56
N VAL A 83 2.02 -11.29 1.38
CA VAL A 83 1.85 -12.68 0.97
C VAL A 83 2.68 -12.98 -0.28
N ASN A 84 3.03 -14.25 -0.44
CA ASN A 84 3.62 -14.75 -1.67
C ASN A 84 2.51 -15.01 -2.68
N ALA A 85 2.42 -14.16 -3.70
CA ALA A 85 1.47 -14.31 -4.79
C ALA A 85 2.17 -14.91 -6.02
N ILE A 86 1.59 -15.98 -6.57
CA ILE A 86 2.03 -16.54 -7.85
C ILE A 86 1.46 -15.66 -8.96
N GLN A 87 2.33 -15.14 -9.82
CA GLN A 87 1.89 -14.37 -10.97
C GLN A 87 1.18 -15.32 -11.97
N LYS A 88 -0.09 -15.05 -12.26
CA LYS A 88 -0.95 -15.89 -13.11
C LYS A 88 -0.27 -16.21 -14.45
N GLY A 89 -0.10 -17.50 -14.74
CA GLY A 89 0.54 -18.00 -15.97
C GLY A 89 2.07 -18.12 -15.89
N THR A 90 2.67 -17.98 -14.70
CA THR A 90 4.11 -18.15 -14.47
C THR A 90 4.36 -18.81 -13.12
N ASP A 91 5.51 -19.47 -12.93
CA ASP A 91 5.98 -19.95 -11.61
C ASP A 91 6.68 -18.86 -10.78
N ILE A 92 6.51 -17.59 -11.16
CA ILE A 92 7.16 -16.46 -10.49
C ILE A 92 6.36 -16.10 -9.24
N ILE A 93 6.97 -16.31 -8.07
CA ILE A 93 6.45 -15.86 -6.79
C ILE A 93 6.87 -14.40 -6.57
N ARG A 94 5.90 -13.53 -6.28
CA ARG A 94 6.15 -12.13 -5.90
C ARG A 94 5.56 -11.84 -4.53
N ASN A 95 6.22 -10.93 -3.81
CA ASN A 95 5.65 -10.36 -2.59
C ASN A 95 4.57 -9.36 -2.97
N SER A 96 3.35 -9.58 -2.47
CA SER A 96 2.22 -8.66 -2.65
C SER A 96 1.72 -8.22 -1.30
N ILE A 97 1.30 -6.96 -1.19
CA ILE A 97 0.58 -6.49 -0.01
C ILE A 97 -0.85 -7.04 -0.10
N GLU A 98 -1.26 -7.79 0.91
CA GLU A 98 -2.61 -8.33 1.04
C GLU A 98 -3.51 -7.37 1.81
N LYS A 99 -2.97 -6.72 2.85
CA LYS A 99 -3.75 -5.89 3.77
C LYS A 99 -2.93 -4.73 4.35
N PHE A 100 -3.58 -3.58 4.50
CA PHE A 100 -3.12 -2.44 5.29
C PHE A 100 -3.83 -2.43 6.65
N SER A 101 -3.14 -2.02 7.71
CA SER A 101 -3.69 -1.91 9.04
C SER A 101 -3.01 -0.78 9.82
N PRO A 102 -3.68 -0.20 10.83
CA PRO A 102 -3.06 0.79 11.69
C PRO A 102 -1.79 0.24 12.34
N VAL A 103 -0.80 1.11 12.51
CA VAL A 103 0.41 0.76 13.26
C VAL A 103 -0.03 0.34 14.68
N PRO A 104 0.30 -0.89 15.12
CA PRO A 104 -0.04 -1.32 16.47
C PRO A 104 0.63 -0.38 17.47
N LYS A 105 -0.17 0.17 18.40
CA LYS A 105 0.36 0.97 19.51
C LYS A 105 1.38 0.11 20.25
N LYS A 106 2.67 0.46 20.21
CA LYS A 106 3.67 -0.17 21.08
C LYS A 106 3.16 -0.02 22.51
N LYS A 107 2.92 -1.13 23.21
CA LYS A 107 2.72 -1.10 24.66
C LYS A 107 3.98 -0.46 25.23
N ARG A 108 3.88 0.77 25.73
CA ARG A 108 4.89 1.34 26.63
C ARG A 108 4.99 0.35 27.80
N GLN A 109 6.08 -0.39 27.86
CA GLN A 109 6.50 -1.07 29.09
C GLN A 109 6.95 -0.01 30.09
#